data_AF-A0A9E2UG31-F1
#
_entry.id   AF-A0A9E2UG31-F1
#
_cell.length_a   1.000
_cell.length_b   1.000
_cell.length_c   1.000
_cell.angle_alpha   90.00
_cell.angle_beta   90.00
_cell.angle_gamma   90.00
#
_symmetry.space_group_name_H-M   'P 1'
#
loop_
_entity.id
_entity.type
_entity.pdbx_description
1 polymer ?
#
loop_
_entity_poly.entity_id
_entity_poly.type
_entity_poly.pdbx_seq_one_letter_code
_entity_poly.pdbx_strand_id
1 'polypeptide(L)' 'IWRDCRKRFGEGKGDFLFGHFSIADATYAPVVMRFRTYKIDLEREADAYCGTIIALPAMQEWVAAARNEPMIIDAYEF' A
#
# COMPACT_ATOMS: atom_id res chain seq x y z
N ILE A 1 14.69 -1.38 0.77
CA ILE A 1 14.15 -1.95 -0.48
C ILE A 1 13.44 -0.88 -1.30
N TRP A 2 12.28 -0.35 -0.87
CA TRP A 2 11.48 0.60 -1.67
C TRP A 2 12.24 1.87 -2.11
N ARG A 3 12.97 2.51 -1.19
CA ARG A 3 13.87 3.64 -1.51
C ARG A 3 14.86 3.30 -2.63
N ASP A 4 15.52 2.14 -2.54
CA ASP A 4 16.53 1.73 -3.53
C ASP A 4 15.87 1.48 -4.91
N CYS A 5 14.72 0.80 -4.93
CA CYS A 5 13.96 0.58 -6.16
C CYS A 5 13.56 1.89 -6.83
N ARG A 6 12.95 2.81 -6.06
CA ARG A 6 12.52 4.12 -6.58
C ARG A 6 13.71 4.92 -7.08
N LYS A 7 14.81 5.00 -6.32
CA LYS A 7 16.00 5.74 -6.72
C LYS A 7 16.66 5.17 -7.97
N ARG A 8 16.79 3.85 -8.08
CA ARG A 8 17.55 3.22 -9.18
C ARG A 8 16.73 3.05 -10.45
N PHE A 9 15.43 2.85 -10.34
CA PHE A 9 14.61 2.42 -11.47
C PHE A 9 13.38 3.30 -11.74
N GLY A 10 12.84 3.96 -10.71
CA GLY A 10 11.63 4.79 -10.81
C GLY A 10 11.86 6.31 -10.87
N GLU A 11 13.06 6.78 -10.58
CA GLU A 11 13.37 8.22 -10.48
C GLU A 11 13.04 8.94 -11.81
N GLY A 12 12.25 10.02 -11.71
CA GLY A 12 11.78 10.81 -12.85
C GLY A 12 10.68 10.16 -13.69
N LYS A 13 10.22 8.95 -13.35
CA LYS A 13 9.24 8.18 -14.14
C LYS A 13 7.88 8.01 -13.46
N GLY A 14 7.76 8.40 -12.20
CA GLY A 14 6.52 8.44 -11.44
C GLY A 14 6.70 7.99 -9.99
N ASP A 15 5.59 7.76 -9.31
CA ASP A 15 5.56 7.61 -7.85
C ASP A 15 5.57 6.16 -7.34
N PHE A 16 5.65 5.19 -8.26
CA PHE A 16 5.68 3.75 -7.98
C PHE A 16 7.11 3.21 -7.86
N LEU A 17 7.27 1.95 -7.41
CA LEU A 17 8.59 1.35 -7.18
C LEU A 17 9.51 1.38 -8.39
N PHE A 18 8.94 1.24 -9.60
CA PHE A 18 9.65 1.24 -10.88
C PHE A 18 9.15 2.35 -11.82
N GLY A 19 8.60 3.44 -11.25
CA GLY A 19 8.10 4.61 -11.97
C GLY A 19 6.64 4.51 -12.37
N HIS A 20 6.20 3.35 -12.89
CA HIS A 20 4.79 3.06 -13.15
C HIS A 20 4.30 1.92 -12.26
N PHE A 21 2.98 1.79 -12.10
CA PHE A 21 2.37 0.69 -11.37
C PHE A 21 2.76 -0.65 -11.99
N SER A 22 3.17 -1.59 -11.15
CA SER A 22 3.65 -2.92 -11.53
C SER A 22 3.18 -3.99 -10.53
N ILE A 23 3.41 -5.27 -10.84
CA ILE A 23 3.08 -6.37 -9.93
C ILE A 23 3.83 -6.28 -8.59
N ALA A 24 5.00 -5.64 -8.57
CA ALA A 24 5.74 -5.41 -7.33
C ALA A 24 4.94 -4.50 -6.39
N ASP A 25 4.32 -3.44 -6.92
CA ASP A 25 3.49 -2.53 -6.14
C ASP A 25 2.27 -3.25 -5.56
N ALA A 26 1.60 -4.08 -6.36
CA ALA A 26 0.47 -4.91 -5.92
C ALA A 26 0.89 -5.90 -4.81
N THR A 27 2.07 -6.53 -4.95
CA THR A 27 2.61 -7.47 -3.96
C THR A 27 2.90 -6.77 -2.63
N TYR A 28 3.34 -5.51 -2.66
CA TYR A 28 3.62 -4.73 -1.46
C TYR A 28 2.40 -3.99 -0.89
N ALA A 29 1.26 -3.95 -1.60
CA ALA A 29 0.06 -3.28 -1.11
C ALA A 29 -0.43 -3.79 0.27
N PRO A 30 -0.44 -5.12 0.57
CA PRO A 30 -0.77 -5.59 1.92
C PRO A 30 0.23 -5.12 3.00
N VAL A 31 1.51 -4.93 2.64
CA VAL A 31 2.53 -4.41 3.58
C VAL A 31 2.29 -2.92 3.86
N VAL A 32 1.98 -2.13 2.83
CA VAL A 32 1.54 -0.73 2.98
C VAL A 32 0.35 -0.63 3.93
N MET A 33 -0.63 -1.52 3.79
CA MET A 33 -1.81 -1.53 4.67
C MET A 33 -1.45 -1.84 6.12
N ARG A 34 -0.49 -2.72 6.39
CA ARG A 34 -0.02 -3.00 7.77
C ARG A 34 0.62 -1.76 8.41
N PHE A 35 1.44 -1.01 7.67
CA PHE A 35 2.02 0.22 8.21
C PHE A 35 0.94 1.24 8.59
N ARG A 36 -0.11 1.35 7.78
CA ARG A 36 -1.27 2.19 8.09
C ARG A 36 -2.05 1.71 9.32
N THR A 37 -2.39 0.42 9.39
CA THR A 37 -3.18 -0.15 10.50
C THR A 37 -2.44 -0.06 11.83
N TYR A 38 -1.13 -0.35 11.83
CA TYR A 38 -0.31 -0.33 13.04
C TYR A 38 0.27 1.04 13.38
N LYS A 39 0.01 2.06 12.54
CA LYS A 39 0.51 3.44 12.71
C LYS A 39 2.02 3.49 12.96
N ILE A 40 2.76 2.79 12.11
CA ILE A 40 4.23 2.79 12.18
C ILE A 40 4.74 4.09 11.57
N ASP A 41 5.61 4.80 12.30
CA ASP A 41 6.29 5.98 11.77
C ASP A 41 7.30 5.56 10.70
N LEU A 42 7.16 6.15 9.51
CA LEU A 42 7.99 5.85 8.35
C LEU A 42 8.84 7.06 7.97
N GLU A 43 10.02 6.78 7.40
CA GLU A 43 10.80 7.82 6.71
C GLU A 43 10.00 8.36 5.51
N ARG A 44 10.17 9.66 5.22
CA ARG A 44 9.41 10.43 4.21
C ARG A 44 9.22 9.72 2.86
N GLU A 45 10.25 9.06 2.34
CA GLU A 45 10.18 8.40 1.03
C GLU A 45 9.29 7.15 1.03
N ALA A 46 9.30 6.39 2.12
CA ALA A 46 8.46 5.22 2.30
C ALA A 46 7.01 5.63 2.54
N ASP A 47 6.79 6.67 3.36
CA ASP A 47 5.46 7.24 3.58
C ASP A 47 4.83 7.78 2.29
N ALA A 48 5.61 8.50 1.47
CA ALA A 48 5.16 8.97 0.16
C ALA A 48 4.71 7.81 -0.75
N TYR A 49 5.48 6.71 -0.78
CA TYR A 49 5.12 5.53 -1.56
C TYR A 49 3.85 4.85 -1.00
N CYS A 50 3.71 4.73 0.33
CA CYS A 50 2.49 4.24 0.95
C CYS A 50 1.28 5.09 0.55
N GLY A 51 1.43 6.42 0.54
CA GLY A 51 0.42 7.36 0.08
C GLY A 51 0.00 7.10 -1.38
N THR A 52 0.96 6.91 -2.28
CA THR A 52 0.69 6.58 -3.69
C THR A 52 -0.14 5.31 -3.84
N ILE A 53 0.23 4.24 -3.13
CA ILE A 53 -0.50 2.97 -3.19
C ILE A 53 -1.91 3.14 -2.63
N ILE A 54 -2.06 3.77 -1.46
CA ILE A 54 -3.37 3.99 -0.84
C ILE A 54 -4.28 4.81 -1.77
N ALA A 55 -3.74 5.81 -2.48
CA ALA A 55 -4.52 6.67 -3.36
C ALA A 55 -5.07 5.96 -4.62
N LEU A 56 -4.62 4.74 -4.93
CA LEU A 56 -5.13 3.99 -6.08
C LEU A 56 -6.63 3.73 -5.96
N PRO A 57 -7.43 3.95 -7.03
CA PRO A 57 -8.86 3.63 -7.03
C PRO A 57 -9.15 2.18 -6.63
N ALA A 58 -8.35 1.23 -7.15
CA ALA A 58 -8.47 -0.19 -6.80
C ALA A 58 -8.20 -0.47 -5.31
N MET A 59 -7.28 0.28 -4.68
CA MET A 59 -7.03 0.15 -3.24
C MET A 59 -8.19 0.72 -2.41
N GLN A 60 -8.77 1.84 -2.83
CA GLN A 60 -9.96 2.40 -2.17
C GLN A 60 -11.17 1.46 -2.29
N GLU A 61 -11.37 0.87 -3.47
CA GLU A 61 -12.41 -0.15 -3.70
C GLU A 61 -12.18 -1.38 -2.82
N TRP A 62 -10.94 -1.90 -2.78
CA TRP A 62 -10.61 -3.06 -1.94
C TRP A 62 -10.84 -2.78 -0.45
N VAL A 63 -10.47 -1.60 0.05
CA VAL A 63 -10.73 -1.19 1.43
C VAL A 63 -12.23 -1.04 1.71
N ALA A 64 -13.00 -0.51 0.76
CA ALA A 64 -14.45 -0.40 0.89
C ALA A 64 -15.11 -1.79 0.93
N ALA A 65 -14.68 -2.73 0.09
CA ALA A 65 -15.16 -4.10 0.10
C ALA A 65 -14.83 -4.80 1.44
N ALA A 66 -13.58 -4.67 1.91
CA ALA A 66 -13.16 -5.27 3.19
C ALA A 66 -13.96 -4.74 4.39
N ARG A 67 -14.37 -3.47 4.40
CA ARG A 67 -15.22 -2.90 5.44
C ARG A 67 -16.66 -3.43 5.43
N ASN A 68 -17.12 -3.91 4.27
CA ASN A 68 -18.46 -4.47 4.09
C ASN A 68 -18.42 -6.01 4.02
N GLU A 69 -17.32 -6.65 4.43
CA GLU A 69 -17.21 -8.10 4.40
C GLU A 69 -18.23 -8.72 5.37
N PRO A 70 -19.13 -9.59 4.89
CA PRO A 70 -20.21 -10.13 5.71
C PRO A 70 -19.78 -11.31 6.59
N MET A 71 -18.57 -11.83 6.40
CA MET A 71 -18.08 -12.99 7.15
C MET A 71 -17.62 -12.54 8.54
N ILE A 72 -18.45 -12.81 9.54
CA ILE A 72 -18.08 -12.66 10.95
C ILE A 72 -17.53 -14.00 11.43
N ILE A 73 -16.39 -13.98 12.12
CA ILE A 73 -15.91 -15.16 12.86
C ILE A 73 -16.28 -14.96 14.33
N ASP A 74 -17.38 -15.58 14.76
CA ASP A 74 -17.98 -15.43 16.10
C ASP A 74 -16.97 -15.56 17.27
N ALA A 75 -15.90 -16.32 17.09
CA ALA A 75 -14.87 -16.51 18.11
C ALA A 75 -13.92 -15.31 18.30
N TYR A 76 -13.90 -14.34 17.36
CA TYR A 76 -12.92 -13.25 17.30
C TYR A 76 -13.52 -11.86 17.08
N GLU A 77 -14.81 -11.74 16.82
CA GLU A 77 -15.50 -10.48 16.55
C GLU A 77 -16.75 -10.38 17.46
N PHE A 78 -16.82 -9.34 18.30
CA PHE A 78 -17.82 -9.11 19.35
C PHE A 78 -18.62 -7.82 19.10
#